data_AF-A0A815VEW5-F1
#
_entry.id   AF-A0A815VEW5-F1
#
_cell.length_a   1.000
_cell.length_b   1.000
_cell.length_c   1.000
_cell.angle_alpha   90.00
_cell.angle_beta   90.00
_cell.angle_gamma   90.00
#
_symmetry.space_group_name_H-M   'P 1'
#
loop_
_entity.id
_entity.type
_entity.pdbx_description
1 polymer ?
#
loop_
_entity_poly.entity_id
_entity_poly.type
_entity_poly.pdbx_seq_one_letter_code
_entity_poly.pdbx_strand_id
1 'polypeptide(L)'
;MGISSPIEPLSVHDHTIELEKNSVQLWWTVNDEEHQILFELHVKTTGWIALGISSAGGMKDADIAVSWVTSSGKSFIEDRFAFGKTKPMIDNTTQDWFLLDAQEKNGWTATQFKRAFDSCDPMDVPIKSGTNILIFAYGLVDPDIDITYHEERRGTRILP
;
A
#
# COMPACT_ATOMS: atom_id res chain seq x y z
N MET A 1 22.31 -11.43 -16.47
CA MET A 1 21.48 -11.47 -15.25
C MET A 1 20.05 -11.23 -15.68
N GLY A 2 19.20 -12.24 -15.63
CA GLY A 2 17.80 -12.10 -16.03
C GLY A 2 17.11 -11.14 -15.06
N ILE A 3 16.47 -10.12 -15.60
CA ILE A 3 15.47 -9.35 -14.84
C ILE A 3 14.44 -10.35 -14.34
N SER A 4 14.23 -10.43 -13.02
CA SER A 4 13.10 -11.20 -12.49
C SER A 4 11.83 -10.55 -13.04
N SER A 5 11.02 -11.33 -13.77
CA SER A 5 9.73 -10.87 -14.25
C SER A 5 8.88 -10.41 -13.06
N PRO A 6 8.06 -9.35 -13.21
CA PRO A 6 7.06 -8.99 -12.22
C PRO A 6 6.23 -10.22 -11.85
N ILE A 7 5.84 -10.33 -10.58
CA ILE A 7 4.87 -11.34 -10.17
C ILE A 7 3.56 -11.00 -10.91
N GLU A 8 2.98 -11.99 -11.59
CA GLU A 8 1.61 -11.92 -12.10
C GLU A 8 0.65 -11.58 -10.96
N PRO A 9 -0.43 -10.82 -11.22
CA PRO A 9 -1.34 -10.44 -10.16
C PRO A 9 -1.93 -11.67 -9.46
N LEU A 10 -2.11 -11.58 -8.14
CA LEU A 10 -2.66 -12.65 -7.28
C LEU A 10 -4.13 -12.92 -7.61
N SER A 11 -4.83 -11.91 -8.14
CA SER A 11 -6.20 -12.03 -8.62
C SER A 11 -6.49 -11.19 -9.85
N VAL A 12 -7.71 -11.29 -10.39
CA VAL A 12 -8.16 -10.48 -11.54
C VAL A 12 -8.61 -9.10 -11.04
N HIS A 13 -8.17 -8.06 -11.74
CA HIS A 13 -8.52 -6.66 -11.43
C HIS A 13 -9.02 -5.91 -12.66
N ASP A 14 -9.88 -4.91 -12.43
CA ASP A 14 -10.44 -4.06 -13.50
C ASP A 14 -9.45 -3.01 -14.00
N HIS A 15 -8.54 -2.59 -13.12
CA HIS A 15 -7.62 -1.50 -13.38
C HIS A 15 -6.18 -1.85 -12.99
N THR A 16 -5.23 -1.22 -13.67
CA THR A 16 -3.80 -1.38 -13.41
C THR A 16 -3.02 -0.13 -13.78
N ILE A 17 -1.92 0.11 -13.06
CA ILE A 17 -1.00 1.20 -13.34
C ILE A 17 0.41 0.91 -12.84
N GLU A 18 1.41 1.28 -13.65
CA GLU A 18 2.81 1.30 -13.23
C GLU A 18 3.08 2.62 -12.48
N LEU A 19 3.31 2.53 -11.16
CA LEU A 19 3.57 3.69 -10.31
C LEU A 19 5.05 4.11 -10.39
N GLU A 20 5.95 3.14 -10.47
CA GLU A 20 7.37 3.33 -10.70
C GLU A 20 7.89 2.29 -11.68
N LYS A 21 8.60 2.77 -12.71
CA LYS A 21 9.05 1.95 -13.84
C LYS A 21 9.85 0.73 -13.40
N ASN A 22 9.36 -0.46 -13.73
CA ASN A 22 9.94 -1.77 -13.41
C ASN A 22 10.09 -2.08 -11.90
N SER A 23 9.47 -1.29 -11.02
CA SER A 23 9.66 -1.40 -9.57
C SER A 23 8.35 -1.47 -8.79
N VAL A 24 7.31 -0.75 -9.21
CA VAL A 24 6.06 -0.64 -8.45
C VAL A 24 4.87 -0.70 -9.41
N GLN A 25 4.02 -1.70 -9.22
CA GLN A 25 2.80 -1.91 -9.99
C GLN A 25 1.61 -1.99 -9.03
N LEU A 26 0.53 -1.30 -9.37
CA LEU A 26 -0.71 -1.29 -8.61
C LEU A 26 -1.85 -1.79 -9.49
N TRP A 27 -2.68 -2.66 -8.95
CA TRP A 27 -3.99 -3.04 -9.49
C TRP A 27 -5.07 -2.69 -8.48
N TRP A 28 -6.28 -2.45 -8.99
CA TRP A 28 -7.43 -2.27 -8.12
C TRP A 28 -8.75 -2.65 -8.79
N THR A 29 -9.72 -2.99 -7.94
CA THR A 29 -11.11 -3.27 -8.29
C THR A 29 -12.01 -2.49 -7.34
N VAL A 30 -12.97 -1.75 -7.89
CA VAL A 30 -13.96 -1.02 -7.10
C VAL A 30 -15.18 -1.92 -6.91
N ASN A 31 -15.57 -2.19 -5.67
CA ASN A 31 -16.78 -2.93 -5.35
C ASN A 31 -17.82 -1.97 -4.76
N ASP A 32 -18.70 -1.47 -5.63
CA ASP A 32 -19.78 -0.53 -5.23
C ASP A 32 -20.84 -1.19 -4.34
N GLU A 33 -21.09 -2.51 -4.49
CA GLU A 33 -22.06 -3.22 -3.66
C GLU A 33 -21.58 -3.29 -2.19
N GLU A 34 -20.31 -3.62 -2.00
CA GLU A 34 -19.67 -3.71 -0.67
C GLU A 34 -19.07 -2.38 -0.18
N HIS A 35 -19.16 -1.31 -0.99
CA HIS A 35 -18.60 0.02 -0.69
C HIS A 35 -17.13 -0.01 -0.30
N GLN A 36 -16.31 -0.76 -1.04
CA GLN A 36 -14.87 -0.92 -0.77
C GLN A 36 -14.05 -1.03 -2.05
N ILE A 37 -12.74 -0.76 -1.93
CA ILE A 37 -11.76 -1.03 -2.98
C ILE A 37 -10.87 -2.19 -2.55
N LEU A 38 -10.64 -3.09 -3.50
CA LEU A 38 -9.58 -4.09 -3.43
C LEU A 38 -8.34 -3.52 -4.13
N PHE A 39 -7.23 -3.44 -3.43
CA PHE A 39 -5.93 -3.06 -3.98
C PHE A 39 -4.99 -4.26 -4.00
N GLU A 40 -4.13 -4.29 -5.01
CA GLU A 40 -3.01 -5.21 -5.06
C GLU A 40 -1.75 -4.45 -5.48
N LEU A 41 -0.74 -4.47 -4.61
CA LEU A 41 0.49 -3.71 -4.76
C LEU A 41 1.68 -4.67 -4.87
N HIS A 42 2.38 -4.62 -5.99
CA HIS A 42 3.63 -5.35 -6.19
C HIS A 42 4.79 -4.38 -6.22
N VAL A 43 5.79 -4.63 -5.37
CA VAL A 43 6.99 -3.81 -5.27
C VAL A 43 8.23 -4.69 -5.34
N LYS A 44 9.22 -4.24 -6.12
CA LYS A 44 10.51 -4.90 -6.26
C LYS A 44 11.39 -4.65 -5.05
N THR A 45 11.05 -5.32 -3.96
CA THR A 45 11.78 -5.34 -2.70
C THR A 45 11.62 -6.69 -2.00
N THR A 46 12.34 -6.88 -0.90
CA THR A 46 12.16 -7.99 0.07
C THR A 46 11.94 -7.43 1.47
N GLY A 47 11.13 -6.39 1.55
CA GLY A 47 10.94 -5.61 2.76
C GLY A 47 9.53 -5.02 2.77
N TRP A 48 9.31 -4.06 3.67
CA TRP A 48 7.98 -3.46 3.79
C TRP A 48 7.61 -2.61 2.57
N ILE A 49 6.32 -2.63 2.24
CA ILE A 49 5.70 -1.86 1.16
C ILE A 49 4.50 -1.11 1.71
N ALA A 50 4.22 0.08 1.18
CA ALA A 50 3.13 0.92 1.65
C ALA A 50 2.36 1.57 0.51
N LEU A 51 1.06 1.66 0.70
CA LEU A 51 0.14 2.47 -0.10
C LEU A 51 -0.61 3.40 0.84
N GLY A 52 -0.82 4.63 0.44
CA GLY A 52 -1.64 5.56 1.22
C GLY A 52 -2.49 6.47 0.36
N ILE A 53 -3.53 6.99 0.97
CA ILE A 53 -4.44 7.98 0.43
C ILE A 53 -4.07 9.33 1.03
N SER A 54 -3.83 10.32 0.18
CA SER A 54 -3.39 11.65 0.60
C SER A 54 -4.35 12.71 0.10
N SER A 55 -4.64 13.69 0.94
CA SER A 55 -5.42 14.87 0.56
C SER A 55 -4.64 15.85 -0.32
N ALA A 56 -3.30 15.87 -0.22
CA ALA A 56 -2.42 16.85 -0.88
C ALA A 56 -1.22 16.22 -1.63
N GLY A 57 -1.19 14.90 -1.75
CA GLY A 57 -0.12 14.16 -2.44
C GLY A 57 1.19 14.02 -1.67
N GLY A 58 1.21 14.34 -0.38
CA GLY A 58 2.35 14.17 0.52
C GLY A 58 2.00 13.30 1.74
N MET A 59 2.99 12.99 2.56
CA MET A 59 2.79 12.18 3.78
C MET A 59 1.89 12.86 4.80
N LYS A 60 1.94 14.19 4.92
CA LYS A 60 1.16 14.88 5.93
C LYS A 60 -0.33 14.66 5.67
N ASP A 61 -1.04 14.25 6.71
CA ASP A 61 -2.47 13.96 6.73
C ASP A 61 -2.85 12.82 5.75
N ALA A 62 -1.99 11.81 5.64
CA ALA A 62 -2.22 10.63 4.82
C ALA A 62 -2.59 9.41 5.69
N ASP A 63 -3.58 8.67 5.18
CA ASP A 63 -4.05 7.35 5.61
C ASP A 63 -3.22 6.29 4.87
N ILE A 64 -2.49 5.42 5.58
CA ILE A 64 -1.42 4.57 5.00
C ILE A 64 -1.51 3.13 5.52
N ALA A 65 -1.65 2.19 4.59
CA ALA A 65 -1.37 0.78 4.84
C ALA A 65 0.13 0.48 4.67
N VAL A 66 0.73 -0.22 5.63
CA VAL A 66 2.08 -0.79 5.51
C VAL A 66 1.98 -2.29 5.62
N SER A 67 2.63 -3.04 4.73
CA SER A 67 2.64 -4.50 4.76
C SER A 67 4.00 -5.09 4.42
N TRP A 68 4.28 -6.29 4.92
CA TRP A 68 5.52 -7.03 4.66
C TRP A 68 5.29 -8.53 4.86
N VAL A 69 6.24 -9.34 4.37
CA VAL A 69 6.23 -10.79 4.52
C VAL A 69 7.55 -11.22 5.13
N THR A 70 7.52 -11.79 6.33
CA THR A 70 8.73 -12.18 7.02
C THR A 70 9.44 -13.33 6.32
N SER A 71 10.71 -13.54 6.65
CA SER A 71 11.48 -14.70 6.20
C SER A 71 10.86 -16.07 6.54
N SER A 72 9.93 -16.14 7.51
CA SER A 72 9.17 -17.36 7.83
C SER A 72 7.90 -17.53 6.98
N GLY A 73 7.63 -16.62 6.05
CA GLY A 73 6.42 -16.57 5.23
C GLY A 73 5.18 -16.04 5.97
N LYS A 74 5.36 -15.30 7.07
CA LYS A 74 4.22 -14.68 7.78
C LYS A 74 4.00 -13.27 7.25
N SER A 75 2.75 -12.97 6.94
CA SER A 75 2.37 -11.68 6.36
C SER A 75 1.76 -10.76 7.42
N PHE A 76 2.05 -9.47 7.31
CA PHE A 76 1.62 -8.44 8.25
C PHE A 76 1.05 -7.24 7.49
N ILE A 77 0.11 -6.56 8.13
CA ILE A 77 -0.36 -5.23 7.74
C ILE A 77 -0.50 -4.36 8.98
N GLU A 78 -0.22 -3.08 8.84
CA GLU A 78 -0.46 -2.06 9.83
C GLU A 78 -1.23 -0.91 9.19
N ASP A 79 -2.24 -0.44 9.91
CA ASP A 79 -2.91 0.81 9.63
C ASP A 79 -2.12 1.95 10.28
N ARG A 80 -1.81 2.99 9.51
CA ARG A 80 -0.98 4.09 10.00
C ARG A 80 -1.47 5.43 9.49
N PHE A 81 -1.45 6.41 10.38
CA PHE A 81 -1.70 7.81 10.05
C PHE A 81 -0.44 8.67 10.15
N ALA A 82 -0.25 9.53 9.15
CA ALA A 82 0.92 10.39 9.05
C ALA A 82 0.60 11.85 9.40
N PHE A 83 0.85 12.26 10.65
CA PHE A 83 0.67 13.64 11.12
C PHE A 83 1.60 14.69 10.45
N GLY A 84 2.57 14.25 9.64
CA GLY A 84 3.58 15.11 9.06
C GLY A 84 4.59 14.34 8.22
N LYS A 85 5.70 15.00 7.88
CA LYS A 85 6.85 14.36 7.22
C LYS A 85 7.75 13.66 8.24
N THR A 86 7.13 12.86 9.09
CA THR A 86 7.74 12.03 10.12
C THR A 86 7.25 10.60 9.94
N LYS A 87 7.78 9.66 10.71
CA LYS A 87 7.29 8.29 10.67
C LYS A 87 5.77 8.26 10.97
N PRO A 88 4.94 7.64 10.12
CA PRO A 88 3.52 7.44 10.39
C PRO A 88 3.33 6.63 11.68
N MET A 89 2.40 7.08 12.52
CA MET A 89 2.05 6.37 13.76
C MET A 89 1.03 5.29 13.46
N ILE A 90 1.13 4.15 14.14
CA ILE A 90 0.14 3.09 14.06
C ILE A 90 -1.19 3.63 14.59
N ASP A 91 -2.26 3.48 13.80
CA ASP A 91 -3.61 3.67 14.34
C ASP A 91 -3.92 2.48 15.25
N ASN A 92 -4.04 2.76 16.55
CA ASN A 92 -4.35 1.73 17.54
C ASN A 92 -5.82 1.78 17.96
N THR A 93 -6.60 2.68 17.38
CA THR A 93 -8.02 2.85 17.69
C THR A 93 -8.91 2.09 16.72
N THR A 94 -8.47 1.98 15.48
CA THR A 94 -9.17 1.35 14.37
C THR A 94 -8.21 0.51 13.53
N GLN A 95 -8.78 -0.26 12.61
CA GLN A 95 -8.05 -1.01 11.59
C GLN A 95 -8.96 -1.04 10.37
N ASP A 96 -8.62 -0.23 9.38
CA ASP A 96 -9.45 0.00 8.21
C ASP A 96 -8.85 -0.59 6.94
N TRP A 97 -7.58 -0.99 6.98
CA TRP A 97 -6.87 -1.72 5.93
C TRP A 97 -6.76 -3.21 6.24
N PHE A 98 -7.49 -4.04 5.49
CA PHE A 98 -7.52 -5.48 5.74
C PHE A 98 -6.67 -6.23 4.73
N LEU A 99 -5.63 -6.91 5.20
CA LEU A 99 -4.83 -7.82 4.39
C LEU A 99 -5.64 -9.06 3.99
N LEU A 100 -5.61 -9.39 2.71
CA LEU A 100 -6.27 -10.58 2.14
C LEU A 100 -5.25 -11.64 1.73
N ASP A 101 -4.18 -11.21 1.06
CA ASP A 101 -3.08 -12.08 0.67
C ASP A 101 -1.77 -11.30 0.64
N ALA A 102 -0.65 -12.00 0.84
CA ALA A 102 0.66 -11.45 0.60
C ALA A 102 1.70 -12.54 0.41
N GLN A 103 2.63 -12.29 -0.50
CA GLN A 103 3.76 -13.16 -0.75
C GLN A 103 5.02 -12.36 -1.06
N GLU A 104 6.16 -12.97 -0.73
CA GLU A 104 7.46 -12.52 -1.21
C GLU A 104 8.07 -13.59 -2.10
N LYS A 105 8.45 -13.22 -3.33
CA LYS A 105 8.99 -14.14 -4.31
C LYS A 105 9.88 -13.42 -5.32
N ASN A 106 11.05 -13.99 -5.62
CA ASN A 106 11.95 -13.50 -6.68
C ASN A 106 12.38 -12.01 -6.52
N GLY A 107 12.52 -11.53 -5.29
CA GLY A 107 12.88 -10.14 -4.99
C GLY A 107 11.73 -9.14 -5.16
N TRP A 108 10.49 -9.63 -5.07
CA TRP A 108 9.27 -8.85 -5.06
C TRP A 108 8.44 -9.18 -3.83
N THR A 109 7.90 -8.15 -3.20
CA THR A 109 6.85 -8.24 -2.18
C THR A 109 5.54 -7.83 -2.84
N ALA A 110 4.54 -8.70 -2.76
CA ALA A 110 3.22 -8.53 -3.34
C ALA A 110 2.18 -8.65 -2.23
N THR A 111 1.32 -7.64 -2.08
CA THR A 111 0.24 -7.67 -1.09
C THR A 111 -1.09 -7.27 -1.72
N GLN A 112 -2.14 -7.94 -1.28
CA GLN A 112 -3.51 -7.64 -1.60
C GLN A 112 -4.24 -7.23 -0.32
N PHE A 113 -4.86 -6.06 -0.32
CA PHE A 113 -5.58 -5.52 0.82
C PHE A 113 -6.84 -4.78 0.37
N LYS A 114 -7.83 -4.70 1.24
CA LYS A 114 -9.09 -3.99 0.99
C LYS A 114 -9.32 -2.85 1.97
N ARG A 115 -10.04 -1.84 1.49
CA ARG A 115 -10.35 -0.62 2.23
C ARG A 115 -11.75 -0.13 1.88
N ALA A 116 -12.60 0.12 2.89
CA ALA A 116 -13.91 0.73 2.67
C ALA A 116 -13.77 2.13 2.04
N PHE A 117 -14.76 2.59 1.27
CA PHE A 117 -14.76 3.95 0.70
C PHE A 117 -14.69 5.01 1.81
N ASP A 118 -15.35 4.75 2.93
CA ASP A 118 -15.32 5.55 4.15
C ASP A 118 -15.20 4.58 5.33
N SER A 119 -14.13 4.70 6.14
CA SER A 119 -13.99 3.93 7.39
C SER A 119 -14.88 4.47 8.51
N CYS A 120 -15.39 5.70 8.36
CA CYS A 120 -15.92 6.51 9.44
C CYS A 120 -14.88 6.85 10.53
N ASP A 121 -13.59 6.68 10.27
CA ASP A 121 -12.50 7.15 11.14
C ASP A 121 -12.14 8.61 10.82
N PRO A 122 -12.15 9.53 11.81
CA PRO A 122 -11.72 10.91 11.62
C PRO A 122 -10.26 11.12 11.18
N MET A 123 -9.37 10.14 11.39
CA MET A 123 -7.98 10.19 10.93
C MET A 123 -7.83 9.76 9.46
N ASP A 124 -8.83 9.10 8.90
CA ASP A 124 -8.73 8.55 7.56
C ASP A 124 -9.17 9.50 6.46
N VAL A 125 -8.71 9.21 5.25
CA VAL A 125 -9.07 9.97 4.04
C VAL A 125 -10.13 9.18 3.27
N PRO A 126 -11.39 9.66 3.19
CA PRO A 126 -12.42 8.97 2.43
C PRO A 126 -12.07 8.90 0.95
N ILE A 127 -12.23 7.72 0.36
CA ILE A 127 -12.14 7.50 -1.07
C ILE A 127 -13.46 7.96 -1.70
N LYS A 128 -13.40 8.99 -2.53
CA LYS A 128 -14.58 9.59 -3.15
C LYS A 128 -14.61 9.28 -4.63
N SER A 129 -15.79 9.35 -5.23
CA SER A 129 -15.90 9.35 -6.69
C SER A 129 -15.11 10.52 -7.28
N GLY A 130 -14.36 10.24 -8.35
CA GLY A 130 -13.47 11.20 -8.99
C GLY A 130 -12.05 11.11 -8.44
N THR A 131 -11.36 12.25 -8.45
CA THR A 131 -9.91 12.27 -8.28
C THR A 131 -9.47 11.94 -6.85
N ASN A 132 -8.67 10.90 -6.71
CA ASN A 132 -7.98 10.53 -5.48
C ASN A 132 -6.46 10.63 -5.68
N ILE A 133 -5.73 10.99 -4.63
CA ILE A 133 -4.27 11.06 -4.68
C ILE A 133 -3.71 9.94 -3.84
N LEU A 134 -3.01 9.01 -4.49
CA LEU A 134 -2.29 7.95 -3.82
C LEU A 134 -0.83 8.34 -3.62
N ILE A 135 -0.25 7.85 -2.53
CA ILE A 135 1.18 7.83 -2.29
C ILE A 135 1.62 6.39 -2.09
N PHE A 136 2.88 6.09 -2.43
CA PHE A 136 3.49 4.80 -2.15
C PHE A 136 4.88 5.00 -1.58
N ALA A 137 5.35 4.03 -0.80
CA ALA A 137 6.71 3.98 -0.30
C ALA A 137 7.13 2.53 -0.01
N TYR A 138 8.43 2.25 0.03
CA TYR A 138 8.92 0.93 0.40
C TYR A 138 10.31 0.94 1.03
N GLY A 139 10.54 -0.02 1.91
CA GLY A 139 11.83 -0.32 2.52
C GLY A 139 12.51 -1.51 1.86
N LEU A 140 13.81 -1.65 2.12
CA LEU A 140 14.63 -2.77 1.62
C LEU A 140 14.69 -3.96 2.58
N VAL A 141 14.16 -3.80 3.79
CA VAL A 141 14.19 -4.80 4.85
C VAL A 141 12.85 -4.82 5.57
N ASP A 142 12.48 -5.98 6.10
CA ASP A 142 11.34 -6.11 7.00
C ASP A 142 11.53 -5.29 8.28
N PRO A 143 10.43 -4.81 8.90
CA PRO A 143 10.47 -4.23 10.24
C PRO A 143 10.96 -5.24 11.27
N ASP A 144 11.92 -4.83 12.12
CA ASP A 144 12.27 -5.56 13.35
C ASP A 144 11.35 -5.11 14.50
N ILE A 145 11.43 -3.83 14.85
CA ILE A 145 10.52 -3.17 15.80
C ILE A 145 9.48 -2.32 15.04
N ASP A 146 9.91 -1.64 13.98
CA ASP A 146 9.11 -0.63 13.29
C ASP A 146 9.73 -0.37 11.89
N ILE A 147 8.96 0.27 11.00
CA ILE A 147 9.44 0.60 9.65
C ILE A 147 10.65 1.53 9.68
N THR A 148 11.54 1.29 8.73
CA THR A 148 12.70 2.13 8.43
C THR A 148 12.30 3.30 7.51
N TYR A 149 13.21 4.26 7.32
CA TYR A 149 12.94 5.37 6.39
C TYR A 149 13.00 4.89 4.93
N HIS A 150 12.03 5.31 4.12
CA HIS A 150 11.93 4.92 2.71
C HIS A 150 12.97 5.62 1.80
N GLU A 151 13.66 6.67 2.26
CA GLU A 151 14.56 7.47 1.41
C GLU A 151 13.85 7.94 0.13
N GLU A 152 14.46 7.74 -1.04
CA GLU A 152 13.90 8.11 -2.34
C GLU A 152 12.89 7.07 -2.89
N ARG A 153 12.68 5.93 -2.20
CA ARG A 153 11.77 4.84 -2.62
C ARG A 153 10.32 5.18 -2.30
N ARG A 154 9.81 6.23 -2.93
CA ARG A 154 8.46 6.76 -2.74
C ARG A 154 7.96 7.51 -3.96
N GLY A 155 6.65 7.70 -4.04
CA GLY A 155 6.06 8.55 -5.06
C GLY A 155 4.60 8.88 -4.80
N THR A 156 4.04 9.66 -5.72
CA THR A 156 2.65 10.14 -5.66
C THR A 156 2.01 9.92 -7.02
N ARG A 157 0.74 9.48 -7.04
CA ARG A 157 -0.05 9.30 -8.25
C ARG A 157 -1.44 9.85 -8.05
N ILE A 158 -1.92 10.59 -9.04
CA ILE A 158 -3.31 11.04 -9.11
C ILE A 158 -4.07 10.01 -9.95
N LEU A 159 -5.13 9.43 -9.39
CA LEU A 159 -6.02 8.49 -10.07
C LEU A 159 -7.41 9.12 -10.27
N PRO A 160 -8.03 8.92 -11.45
CA PRO A 160 -9.36 9.44 -11.76
C PRO A 160 -10.49 8.69 -11.04
#